data_AF-A0A6B3GKT9-F1
#
_entry.id   AF-A0A6B3GKT9-F1
#
_cell.length_a   1.000
_cell.length_b   1.000
_cell.length_c   1.000
_cell.angle_alpha   90.00
_cell.angle_beta   90.00
_cell.angle_gamma   90.00
#
_symmetry.space_group_name_H-M   'P 1'
#
loop_
_entity.id
_entity.type
_entity.pdbx_description
1 polymer ?
#
loop_
_entity_poly.entity_id
_entity_poly.type
_entity_poly.pdbx_seq_one_letter_code
_entity_poly.pdbx_strand_id
1 'polypeptide(L)' 'ADFFLTEDGTFVINEINTLPGFTPISMYPRMWQESGVDYPELVDRLIQAALTRSTGLR' A
#
# COMPACT_ATOMS: atom_id res chain seq x y z
N ALA A 1 0.62 -5.48 2.84
CA ALA A 1 0.80 -6.34 4.02
C ALA A 1 1.94 -7.27 3.71
N ASP A 2 2.72 -7.61 4.72
CA ASP A 2 3.90 -8.44 4.55
C ASP A 2 3.53 -9.86 4.96
N PHE A 3 4.08 -10.83 4.23
CA PHE A 3 3.73 -12.24 4.40
C PHE A 3 5.00 -13.08 4.51
N PHE A 4 4.90 -14.16 5.27
CA PHE A 4 5.78 -15.30 5.13
C PHE A 4 5.14 -16.30 4.16
N LEU A 5 5.95 -16.88 3.26
CA LEU A 5 5.58 -18.01 2.43
C LEU A 5 6.32 -19.25 2.97
N THR A 6 5.58 -20.25 3.44
CA THR A 6 6.15 -21.50 3.96
C THR A 6 6.50 -22.47 2.83
N GLU A 7 7.32 -23.48 3.11
CA GLU A 7 7.78 -24.46 2.12
C GLU A 7 6.65 -25.27 1.46
N ASP A 8 5.54 -25.46 2.17
CA ASP A 8 4.33 -26.12 1.66
C ASP A 8 3.41 -25.18 0.85
N GLY A 9 3.83 -23.93 0.63
CA GLY A 9 3.11 -22.93 -0.16
C GLY A 9 2.06 -22.12 0.63
N THR A 10 1.97 -22.30 1.94
CA THR A 10 1.02 -21.55 2.77
C THR A 10 1.51 -20.10 2.98
N PHE A 11 0.59 -19.14 2.87
CA PHE A 11 0.86 -17.75 3.25
C PHE A 11 0.46 -17.49 4.70
N VAL A 12 1.37 -16.90 5.47
CA VAL A 12 1.12 -16.43 6.83
C VAL A 12 1.28 -14.92 6.86
N ILE A 13 0.27 -14.20 7.36
CA ILE A 13 0.36 -12.73 7.53
C ILE A 13 1.41 -12.46 8.61
N ASN A 14 2.43 -11.67 8.28
CA ASN A 14 3.40 -11.15 9.23
C ASN A 14 2.88 -9.86 9.87
N GLU A 15 2.68 -8.83 9.04
CA GLU A 15 2.20 -7.52 9.51
C GLU A 15 1.34 -6.79 8.49
N ILE A 16 0.49 -5.89 9.01
CA ILE A 16 -0.24 -4.90 8.25
C ILE A 16 0.27 -3.53 8.64
N ASN A 17 1.02 -2.88 7.74
CA ASN A 17 1.49 -1.53 7.93
C ASN A 17 0.53 -0.52 7.28
N THR A 18 -0.08 0.35 8.10
CA THR A 18 -1.03 1.38 7.66
C THR A 18 -0.35 2.69 7.22
N LEU A 19 0.95 2.85 7.51
CA LEU A 19 1.79 3.98 7.12
C LEU A 19 3.13 3.45 6.58
N PRO A 20 3.13 2.82 5.39
CA PRO A 20 4.35 2.29 4.81
C PRO A 20 5.33 3.40 4.42
N GLY A 21 6.59 3.04 4.23
CA GLY A 21 7.57 3.94 3.61
C GLY A 21 7.05 4.48 2.29
N PHE A 22 7.18 5.79 2.08
CA PHE A 22 6.55 6.50 0.97
C PHE A 22 7.54 7.27 0.08
N THR A 23 8.84 6.99 0.17
CA THR A 23 9.80 7.54 -0.80
C THR A 23 9.65 6.82 -2.14
N PRO A 24 10.11 7.38 -3.27
CA PRO A 24 10.01 6.71 -4.58
C PRO A 24 10.69 5.33 -4.65
N ILE A 25 11.68 5.07 -3.79
CA ILE A 25 12.37 3.78 -3.72
C ILE A 25 11.75 2.81 -2.68
N SER A 26 10.75 3.26 -1.93
CA SER A 26 10.07 2.41 -0.93
C SER A 26 9.26 1.31 -1.62
N MET A 27 9.09 0.18 -0.93
CA MET A 27 8.38 -0.98 -1.49
C MET A 27 6.93 -0.66 -1.89
N TYR A 28 6.20 0.12 -1.07
CA TYR A 28 4.79 0.41 -1.35
C TYR A 28 4.60 1.17 -2.68
N PRO A 29 5.26 2.32 -2.95
CA PRO A 29 5.13 2.97 -4.25
C PRO A 29 5.71 2.16 -5.42
N ARG A 30 6.80 1.41 -5.19
CA ARG A 30 7.38 0.53 -6.23
C ARG A 30 6.41 -0.55 -6.70
N MET A 31 5.69 -1.20 -5.79
CA MET A 31 4.70 -2.24 -6.16
C MET A 31 3.58 -1.66 -7.05
N TRP A 32 3.10 -0.45 -6.76
CA TRP A 32 2.12 0.26 -7.60
C TRP A 32 2.68 0.60 -8.99
N GLN A 33 3.93 1.05 -9.05
CA GLN A 33 4.61 1.35 -10.31
C GLN A 33 4.72 0.10 -11.20
N GLU A 34 5.12 -1.04 -10.64
CA GLU A 34 5.18 -2.31 -11.37
C GLU A 34 3.78 -2.79 -11.82
N SER A 35 2.71 -2.36 -11.15
CA SER A 35 1.32 -2.60 -11.59
C SER A 35 0.79 -1.57 -12.61
N GLY A 36 1.62 -0.61 -13.05
CA GLY A 36 1.26 0.39 -14.06
C GLY A 36 0.71 1.71 -13.52
N VAL A 37 0.84 1.98 -12.22
CA VAL A 37 0.41 3.25 -11.59
C VAL A 37 1.64 4.02 -11.14
N ASP A 38 1.89 5.17 -11.76
CA ASP A 38 3.07 5.96 -11.42
C ASP A 38 2.93 6.68 -10.06
N TYR A 39 4.05 7.21 -9.57
CA TYR A 39 4.10 7.83 -8.24
C TYR A 39 3.16 9.05 -8.09
N PRO A 40 3.13 10.01 -9.03
CA PRO A 40 2.13 11.09 -9.01
C PRO A 40 0.68 10.59 -8.99
N GLU A 41 0.35 9.59 -9.81
CA GLU A 41 -1.00 9.02 -9.87
C GLU A 41 -1.37 8.32 -8.54
N LEU A 42 -0.45 7.58 -7.94
CA LEU A 42 -0.66 6.97 -6.62
C LEU A 42 -0.95 8.03 -5.54
N VAL A 43 -0.21 9.14 -5.54
CA VAL A 43 -0.44 10.25 -4.60
C VAL A 43 -1.82 10.85 -4.80
N ASP A 44 -2.22 11.13 -6.05
CA ASP A 44 -3.55 11.66 -6.34
C ASP A 44 -4.64 10.69 -5.87
N ARG A 45 -4.53 9.40 -6.20
CA ARG A 45 -5.50 8.37 -5.77
C ARG A 45 -5.68 8.34 -4.25
N LEU A 46 -4.61 8.45 -3.46
CA LEU A 46 -4.69 8.48 -2.00
C LEU A 46 -5.36 9.76 -1.48
N ILE A 47 -5.10 10.90 -2.11
CA ILE A 47 -5.77 12.17 -1.78
C ILE A 47 -7.26 12.07 -2.09
N GLN A 48 -7.64 11.56 -3.27
CA GLN A 48 -9.05 11.35 -3.63
C GLN A 48 -9.74 10.39 -2.66
N ALA A 49 -9.08 9.30 -2.26
CA ALA A 49 -9.59 8.38 -1.25
C ALA A 49 -9.80 9.07 0.11
N ALA A 50 -8.90 9.96 0.52
CA ALA A 50 -9.04 10.72 1.76
C ALA A 50 -10.22 11.72 1.70
N LEU A 51 -10.43 12.39 0.56
CA LEU A 51 -11.52 13.34 0.36
C LEU A 51 -12.90 12.66 0.28
N THR A 52 -12.97 11.46 -0.30
CA THR A 52 -14.22 10.70 -0.43
C THR A 52 -14.60 9.96 0.86
N ARG A 53 -13.63 9.64 1.71
CA ARG A 53 -13.89 8.99 3.00
C ARG A 53 -14.46 10.00 3.99
N SER A 54 -15.62 9.71 4.57
CA SER A 54 -16.10 10.44 5.75
C SER A 54 -15.03 10.40 6.84
N THR A 55 -14.72 11.56 7.44
CA THR A 55 -13.61 11.67 8.41
C THR A 55 -13.84 10.86 9.67
N GLY A 56 -15.03 10.28 9.88
CA GLY A 56 -15.30 9.32 10.95
C GLY A 56 -15.04 9.87 12.35
N LEU A 57 -14.87 11.18 12.48
CA LEU A 57 -15.17 11.88 13.72
C LEU A 57 -16.65 11.57 13.95
N ARG A 58 -16.95 10.85 15.03
CA ARG A 58 -18.34 10.73 15.48
C ARG A 58 -18.98 12.10 15.56
#